data_AF-A0A920GVA3-F1
#
_entry.id   AF-A0A920GVA3-F1
#
_cell.length_a   1.000
_cell.length_b   1.000
_cell.length_c   1.000
_cell.angle_alpha   90.00
_cell.angle_beta   90.00
_cell.angle_gamma   90.00
#
_symmetry.space_group_name_H-M   'P 1'
#
loop_
_entity.id
_entity.type
_entity.pdbx_description
1 polymer ?
#
loop_
_entity_poly.entity_id
_entity_poly.type
_entity_poly.pdbx_seq_one_letter_code
_entity_poly.pdbx_strand_id
1 'polypeptide(L)'
;MKGFFILPISLLLFGCTMGGGRIDDIKNSDNFFLCFPETEFEFSSLELTQKVKLQKVINLEKRKRNLDCSDFRVMGAENSLKKINNDEMDSRLGKCDQRSGPCIYK
;
A
#
# COMPACT_ATOMS: atom_id res chain seq x y z
N MET A 1 20.44 6.99 64.89
CA MET A 1 20.95 8.00 63.93
C MET A 1 21.86 7.33 62.93
N LYS A 2 21.81 7.80 61.67
CA LYS A 2 22.63 7.46 60.50
C LYS A 2 22.19 6.23 59.70
N GLY A 3 21.07 6.39 59.00
CA GLY A 3 20.80 5.68 57.76
C GLY A 3 21.33 6.52 56.60
N PHE A 4 22.24 5.95 55.81
CA PHE A 4 22.66 6.47 54.52
C PHE A 4 22.78 5.26 53.59
N PHE A 5 21.91 5.18 52.58
CA PHE A 5 22.27 4.65 51.28
C PHE A 5 21.37 5.32 50.24
N ILE A 6 21.95 6.33 49.60
CA ILE A 6 21.44 6.92 48.37
C ILE A 6 21.77 5.92 47.25
N LEU A 7 20.79 5.48 46.47
CA LEU A 7 20.99 5.43 45.01
C LEU A 7 19.67 5.43 44.22
N PRO A 8 19.54 6.35 43.24
CA PRO A 8 18.33 6.56 42.45
C PRO A 8 18.43 5.81 41.12
N ILE A 9 17.63 4.76 40.90
CA ILE A 9 17.36 4.28 39.54
C ILE A 9 15.92 3.74 39.52
N SER A 10 14.96 4.61 39.31
CA SER A 10 13.78 4.23 38.54
C SER A 10 13.62 5.26 37.44
N LEU A 11 14.59 5.23 36.54
CA LEU A 11 14.43 5.71 35.18
C LEU A 11 13.32 4.84 34.58
N LEU A 12 12.07 5.23 34.84
CA LEU A 12 10.91 4.77 34.10
C LEU A 12 11.12 5.27 32.68
N LEU A 13 11.88 4.49 31.92
CA LEU A 13 11.85 4.48 30.46
C LEU A 13 10.43 4.06 30.11
N PHE A 14 9.51 5.02 30.14
CA PHE A 14 8.42 5.06 29.17
C PHE A 14 9.08 5.25 27.81
N GLY A 15 9.67 4.16 27.31
CA GLY A 15 9.86 3.98 25.89
C GLY A 15 8.47 3.98 25.29
N CYS A 16 7.99 5.15 24.88
CA CYS A 16 7.04 5.21 23.80
C CYS A 16 7.68 4.44 22.65
N THR A 17 7.21 3.23 22.40
CA THR A 17 7.40 2.57 21.12
C THR A 17 6.57 3.37 20.11
N MET A 18 7.11 4.53 19.71
CA MET A 18 6.63 5.30 18.59
C MET A 18 6.96 4.48 17.34
N GLY A 19 6.01 3.63 16.95
CA GLY A 19 6.14 2.67 15.86
C GLY A 19 4.93 1.74 15.70
N GLY A 20 3.96 1.80 16.61
CA GLY A 20 2.71 1.02 16.55
C GLY A 20 1.56 1.72 15.80
N GLY A 21 1.87 2.54 14.80
CA GLY A 21 0.85 3.13 13.94
C GLY A 21 0.46 2.17 12.82
N ARG A 22 -0.72 1.54 12.93
CA ARG A 22 -1.47 0.86 11.85
C ARG A 22 -1.05 -0.56 11.42
N ILE A 23 -0.21 -1.26 12.17
CA ILE A 23 0.07 -2.70 11.93
C ILE A 23 -0.99 -3.62 12.53
N ASP A 24 -1.68 -3.18 13.59
CA ASP A 24 -2.62 -4.01 14.35
C ASP A 24 -3.93 -4.33 13.60
N ASP A 25 -4.18 -3.68 12.46
CA ASP A 25 -5.44 -3.82 11.71
C ASP A 25 -5.34 -4.62 10.41
N ILE A 26 -4.25 -5.38 10.15
CA ILE A 26 -4.20 -6.28 8.96
C ILE A 26 -5.38 -7.27 8.95
N LYS A 27 -5.89 -7.65 10.12
CA LYS A 27 -7.07 -8.52 10.22
C LYS A 27 -8.35 -7.85 9.70
N ASN A 28 -8.41 -6.51 9.72
CA ASN A 28 -9.56 -5.70 9.34
C ASN A 28 -9.34 -4.94 8.02
N SER A 29 -8.13 -4.97 7.45
CA SER A 29 -7.83 -4.31 6.19
C SER A 29 -8.58 -4.95 5.02
N ASP A 30 -8.88 -4.14 4.02
CA ASP A 30 -9.59 -4.60 2.82
C ASP A 30 -8.72 -5.52 1.95
N ASN A 31 -9.38 -6.22 1.04
CA ASN A 31 -8.72 -7.18 0.16
C ASN A 31 -7.79 -6.52 -0.88
N PHE A 32 -8.03 -5.25 -1.23
CA PHE A 32 -7.21 -4.53 -2.19
C PHE A 32 -5.84 -4.22 -1.59
N PHE A 33 -5.80 -3.66 -0.37
CA PHE A 33 -4.58 -3.44 0.40
C PHE A 33 -3.79 -4.73 0.61
N LEU A 34 -4.46 -5.84 0.97
CA LEU A 34 -3.79 -7.13 1.12
C LEU A 34 -3.15 -7.63 -0.18
N CYS A 35 -3.68 -7.22 -1.33
CA CYS A 35 -3.13 -7.57 -2.64
C CYS A 35 -2.03 -6.60 -3.11
N PHE A 36 -2.14 -5.31 -2.77
CA PHE A 36 -1.23 -4.26 -3.25
C PHE A 36 -0.86 -3.28 -2.13
N PRO A 37 -0.15 -3.73 -1.07
CA PRO A 37 0.11 -2.88 0.09
C PRO A 37 0.99 -1.66 -0.24
N GLU A 38 1.84 -1.76 -1.27
CA GLU A 38 2.71 -0.66 -1.72
C GLU A 38 1.95 0.53 -2.32
N THR A 39 0.64 0.42 -2.58
CA THR A 39 -0.18 1.57 -3.03
C THR A 39 -0.51 2.52 -1.89
N GLU A 40 -0.42 2.06 -0.63
CA GLU A 40 -0.62 2.89 0.55
C GLU A 40 0.68 3.57 0.97
N PHE A 41 0.60 4.86 1.27
CA PHE A 41 1.77 5.65 1.66
C PHE A 41 2.40 5.13 2.96
N GLU A 42 1.57 4.71 3.92
CA GLU A 42 2.00 4.23 5.23
C GLU A 42 2.77 2.91 5.15
N PHE A 43 2.50 2.06 4.18
CA PHE A 43 3.26 0.82 3.97
C PHE A 43 4.51 1.09 3.12
N SER A 44 4.37 1.88 2.05
CA SER A 44 5.46 2.16 1.12
C SER A 44 6.61 2.95 1.75
N SER A 45 6.33 3.79 2.76
CA SER A 45 7.30 4.60 3.51
C SER A 45 8.05 3.84 4.61
N LEU A 46 7.72 2.56 4.87
CA LEU A 46 8.39 1.77 5.90
C LEU A 46 9.80 1.34 5.50
N GLU A 47 10.64 1.18 6.51
CA GLU A 47 11.96 0.57 6.37
C GLU A 47 11.85 -0.88 5.89
N LEU A 48 12.85 -1.36 5.12
CA LEU A 48 12.81 -2.69 4.51
C LEU A 48 12.51 -3.81 5.52
N THR A 49 13.12 -3.74 6.70
CA THR A 49 12.91 -4.72 7.78
C THR A 49 11.45 -4.72 8.28
N GLN A 50 10.81 -3.56 8.33
CA GLN A 50 9.40 -3.44 8.72
C GLN A 50 8.47 -3.95 7.61
N LYS A 51 8.76 -3.60 6.34
CA LYS A 51 8.04 -4.14 5.17
C LYS A 51 8.05 -5.67 5.17
N VAL A 52 9.21 -6.29 5.38
CA VAL A 52 9.34 -7.75 5.43
C VAL A 52 8.51 -8.37 6.56
N LYS A 53 8.50 -7.74 7.74
CA LYS A 53 7.68 -8.23 8.87
C LYS A 53 6.19 -8.16 8.55
N LEU A 54 5.73 -7.04 8.01
CA LEU A 54 4.33 -6.85 7.63
C LEU A 54 3.90 -7.76 6.48
N GLN A 55 4.75 -7.95 5.48
CA GLN A 55 4.46 -8.81 4.34
C GLN A 55 4.18 -10.25 4.79
N LYS A 56 4.88 -10.73 5.84
CA LYS A 56 4.58 -12.04 6.44
C LYS A 56 3.17 -12.09 7.03
N VAL A 57 2.75 -11.04 7.74
CA VAL A 57 1.41 -10.95 8.34
C VAL A 57 0.33 -10.85 7.27
N ILE A 58 0.53 -10.01 6.24
CA ILE A 58 -0.34 -9.90 5.07
C ILE A 58 -0.51 -11.27 4.40
N ASN A 59 0.58 -12.00 4.15
CA ASN A 59 0.53 -13.31 3.52
C ASN A 59 -0.26 -14.35 4.35
N LEU A 60 -0.18 -14.29 5.68
CA LEU A 60 -0.97 -15.16 6.56
C LEU A 60 -2.46 -14.81 6.47
N GLU A 61 -2.82 -13.53 6.47
CA GLU A 61 -4.21 -13.11 6.36
C GLU A 61 -4.80 -13.46 4.98
N LYS A 62 -4.03 -13.28 3.90
CA LYS A 62 -4.44 -13.72 2.54
C LYS A 62 -4.77 -15.20 2.51
N ARG A 63 -3.93 -16.05 3.11
CA ARG A 63 -4.17 -17.50 3.19
C ARG A 63 -5.41 -17.82 4.00
N LYS A 64 -5.56 -17.17 5.16
CA LYS A 64 -6.73 -17.33 6.05
C LYS A 64 -8.04 -16.97 5.34
N ARG A 65 -8.03 -15.94 4.52
CA ARG A 65 -9.19 -15.49 3.73
C ARG A 65 -9.39 -16.25 2.42
N ASN A 66 -8.47 -17.15 2.06
CA ASN A 66 -8.39 -17.76 0.73
C ASN A 66 -8.47 -16.69 -0.40
N LEU A 67 -7.77 -15.57 -0.20
CA LEU A 67 -7.87 -14.40 -1.08
C LEU A 67 -7.08 -14.63 -2.38
N ASP A 68 -7.79 -14.63 -3.50
CA ASP A 68 -7.19 -14.54 -4.83
C ASP A 68 -7.06 -13.06 -5.26
N CYS A 69 -5.83 -12.65 -5.53
CA CYS A 69 -5.55 -11.30 -6.03
C CYS A 69 -5.73 -11.18 -7.54
N SER A 70 -6.02 -12.28 -8.24
CA SER A 70 -6.27 -12.30 -9.68
C SER A 70 -7.53 -11.50 -10.05
N ASP A 71 -8.52 -11.45 -9.17
CA ASP A 71 -9.75 -10.65 -9.31
C ASP A 71 -9.46 -9.16 -9.49
N PHE A 72 -8.36 -8.68 -8.92
CA PHE A 72 -7.94 -7.29 -9.05
C PHE A 72 -6.97 -7.07 -10.23
N ARG A 73 -6.43 -8.13 -10.84
CA ARG A 73 -5.21 -8.05 -11.65
C ARG A 73 -5.38 -7.60 -13.10
N VAL A 74 -6.57 -7.56 -13.69
CA VAL A 74 -6.60 -7.52 -15.17
C VAL A 74 -7.57 -6.51 -15.79
N MET A 75 -8.72 -6.25 -15.19
CA MET A 75 -9.67 -5.31 -15.83
C MET A 75 -9.10 -3.89 -15.93
N GLY A 76 -8.45 -3.35 -14.90
CA GLY A 76 -7.90 -1.99 -14.94
C GLY A 76 -6.76 -1.82 -15.95
N ALA A 77 -5.76 -2.70 -15.91
CA ALA A 77 -4.57 -2.59 -16.75
C ALA A 77 -4.85 -2.97 -18.21
N GLU A 78 -5.62 -4.03 -18.47
CA GLU A 78 -5.99 -4.41 -19.82
C GLU A 78 -6.92 -3.37 -20.47
N ASN A 79 -7.90 -2.84 -19.74
CA ASN A 79 -8.76 -1.77 -20.26
C ASN A 79 -7.97 -0.48 -20.47
N SER A 80 -6.99 -0.17 -19.63
CA SER A 80 -6.10 0.98 -19.82
C SER A 80 -5.24 0.82 -21.07
N LEU A 81 -4.66 -0.36 -21.30
CA LEU A 81 -3.88 -0.64 -22.51
C LEU A 81 -4.75 -0.63 -23.76
N LYS A 82 -5.95 -1.23 -23.71
CA LYS A 82 -6.93 -1.17 -24.82
C LYS A 82 -7.32 0.27 -25.14
N LYS A 83 -7.57 1.09 -24.12
CA LYS A 83 -7.89 2.51 -24.29
C LYS A 83 -6.74 3.26 -24.94
N ILE A 84 -5.52 3.12 -24.42
CA ILE A 84 -4.32 3.75 -25.00
C ILE A 84 -4.14 3.34 -26.47
N ASN A 85 -4.31 2.05 -26.77
CA ASN A 85 -4.12 1.54 -28.12
C ASN A 85 -5.21 2.04 -29.09
N ASN A 86 -6.44 2.17 -28.61
CA ASN A 86 -7.54 2.77 -29.39
C ASN A 86 -7.31 4.27 -29.62
N ASP A 87 -6.91 5.01 -28.59
CA ASP A 87 -6.61 6.44 -28.69
C ASP A 87 -5.47 6.71 -29.70
N GLU A 88 -4.42 5.87 -29.68
CA GLU A 88 -3.31 5.91 -30.65
C GLU A 88 -3.78 5.56 -32.07
N MET A 89 -4.60 4.52 -32.23
CA MET A 89 -5.17 4.15 -33.53
C MET A 89 -6.06 5.26 -34.10
N ASP A 90 -6.91 5.87 -33.28
CA ASP A 90 -7.82 6.94 -33.71
C ASP A 90 -7.06 8.21 -34.10
N SER A 91 -5.95 8.51 -33.43
CA SER A 91 -5.01 9.56 -33.82
C SER A 91 -4.38 9.27 -35.20
N ARG A 92 -3.82 8.06 -35.40
CA ARG A 92 -3.18 7.67 -36.67
C ARG A 92 -4.13 7.63 -37.86
N LEU A 93 -5.39 7.25 -37.62
CA LEU A 93 -6.42 7.20 -38.64
C LEU A 93 -7.08 8.56 -38.90
N GLY A 94 -6.68 9.62 -38.18
CA GLY A 94 -7.25 10.96 -38.32
C GLY A 94 -8.71 11.06 -37.86
N LYS A 95 -9.17 10.10 -37.06
CA LYS A 95 -10.52 10.05 -36.47
C LYS A 95 -10.66 10.99 -35.28
N CYS A 96 -9.55 11.29 -34.61
CA CYS A 96 -9.46 12.28 -33.55
C CYS A 96 -8.38 13.32 -33.88
N ASP A 97 -8.69 14.61 -33.68
CA ASP A 97 -7.73 15.72 -33.83
C ASP A 97 -7.21 16.17 -32.45
N GLN A 98 -5.95 15.85 -32.13
CA GLN A 98 -5.32 16.10 -30.81
C GLN A 98 -4.58 17.44 -30.69
N ARG A 99 -4.86 18.42 -31.56
CA ARG A 99 -4.01 19.62 -31.67
C ARG A 99 -3.94 20.51 -30.41
N SER A 100 -4.86 20.41 -29.44
CA SER A 100 -4.78 21.23 -28.19
C SER A 100 -5.82 20.90 -27.10
N GLY A 101 -6.38 19.68 -27.03
CA GLY A 101 -7.44 19.36 -26.05
C GLY A 101 -7.87 17.89 -26.04
N PRO A 102 -8.90 17.53 -25.26
CA PRO A 102 -9.47 16.18 -25.25
C PRO A 102 -9.93 15.77 -26.65
N CYS A 103 -9.82 14.48 -26.98
CA CYS A 103 -10.15 13.96 -28.32
C CYS A 103 -11.56 14.39 -28.76
N ILE A 104 -11.64 15.01 -29.94
CA ILE A 104 -12.91 15.28 -30.62
C ILE A 104 -13.02 14.30 -31.80
N TYR A 105 -13.95 13.36 -31.68
CA TYR A 105 -14.24 12.37 -32.72
C TYR A 105 -15.06 13.02 -33.84
N LYS A 106 -14.69 12.77 -35.10
CA LYS A 106 -15.42 13.23 -36.30
C LYS A 106 -16.55 12.29 -36.71
#